data_AF-A0A0X3S3A8-F1
#
_entry.id   AF-A0A0X3S3A8-F1
#
_cell.length_a   1.000
_cell.length_b   1.000
_cell.length_c   1.000
_cell.angle_alpha   90.00
_cell.angle_beta   90.00
_cell.angle_gamma   90.00
#
_symmetry.space_group_name_H-M   'P 1'
#
loop_
_entity.id
_entity.type
_entity.pdbx_description
1 polymer ?
#
loop_
_entity_poly.entity_id
_entity_poly.type
_entity_poly.pdbx_seq_one_letter_code
_entity_poly.pdbx_strand_id
1 'polypeptide(L)'
;MLANLQRGMEHMVLERQEEDLEGDWYIQVLFRANNTYQLEYRDGVPAEHYQTQTVSQEKVREALIGWATGKPDWREGFMWSNVGDMFTPEA
;
A
#
# COMPACT_ATOMS: atom_id res chain seq x y z
N MET A 1 8.02 -8.31 11.98
CA MET A 1 8.08 -7.03 12.71
C MET A 1 8.35 -5.95 11.66
N LEU A 2 7.45 -4.99 11.47
CA LEU A 2 7.72 -3.82 10.63
C LEU A 2 8.41 -2.78 11.51
N ALA A 3 9.73 -2.86 11.58
CA ALA A 3 10.56 -1.89 12.28
C ALA A 3 11.22 -0.96 11.26
N ASN A 4 11.53 0.27 11.69
CA ASN A 4 12.31 1.27 10.95
C ASN A 4 11.59 2.21 9.96
N LEU A 5 10.30 2.54 10.16
CA LEU A 5 9.80 3.85 9.70
C LEU A 5 10.42 4.94 10.60
N GLN A 6 11.67 5.31 10.29
CA GLN A 6 12.45 6.32 10.99
C GLN A 6 12.71 7.49 10.04
N ARG A 7 13.07 8.66 10.60
CA ARG A 7 13.47 9.84 9.83
C ARG A 7 14.61 9.48 8.86
N GLY A 8 14.34 9.50 7.54
CA GLY A 8 15.27 9.07 6.48
C GLY A 8 14.84 7.82 5.69
N MET A 9 13.95 6.99 6.25
CA MET A 9 13.22 5.93 5.54
C MET A 9 11.72 6.15 5.78
N GLU A 10 11.20 7.23 5.19
CA GLU A 10 9.80 7.63 5.36
C GLU A 10 8.84 6.69 4.61
N HIS A 11 9.34 5.80 3.76
CA HIS A 11 8.53 4.89 2.98
C HIS A 11 9.03 3.44 3.06
N MET A 12 8.12 2.51 2.83
CA MET A 12 8.41 1.09 2.64
C MET A 12 7.46 0.53 1.59
N VAL A 13 7.99 -0.32 0.70
CA VAL A 13 7.23 -1.04 -0.33
C VAL A 13 7.42 -2.54 -0.10
N LEU A 14 6.32 -3.31 -0.19
CA LEU A 14 6.35 -4.76 -0.28
C LEU A 14 5.79 -5.15 -1.65
N GLU A 15 6.51 -5.98 -2.38
CA GLU A 15 6.16 -6.42 -3.73
C GLU A 15 6.03 -7.93 -3.79
N ARG A 16 5.08 -8.44 -4.58
CA ARG A 16 5.02 -9.85 -4.95
C ARG A 16 6.07 -10.10 -6.05
N GLN A 17 6.83 -11.18 -5.89
CA GLN A 17 7.92 -11.57 -6.79
C GLN A 17 7.69 -12.99 -7.35
N GLU A 18 6.42 -13.36 -7.52
CA GLU A 18 6.03 -14.68 -8.02
C GLU A 18 6.27 -14.72 -9.55
N GLU A 19 6.95 -15.77 -10.06
CA GLU A 19 7.40 -15.81 -11.46
C GLU A 19 6.27 -15.75 -12.49
N ASP A 20 5.10 -16.29 -12.15
CA ASP A 20 3.92 -16.34 -13.03
C ASP A 20 2.94 -15.15 -12.83
N LEU A 21 3.30 -14.18 -11.97
CA LEU A 21 2.44 -13.06 -11.64
C LEU A 21 2.80 -11.84 -12.49
N GLU A 22 2.06 -11.64 -13.57
CA GLU A 22 2.21 -10.45 -14.43
C GLU A 22 1.65 -9.19 -13.75
N GLY A 23 2.32 -8.06 -13.98
CA GLY A 23 1.90 -6.74 -13.51
C GLY A 23 2.55 -6.28 -12.21
N ASP A 24 2.10 -5.14 -11.71
CA ASP A 24 2.63 -4.48 -10.53
C ASP A 24 1.77 -4.83 -9.30
N TRP A 25 2.28 -5.69 -8.43
CA TRP A 25 1.58 -6.16 -7.24
C TRP A 25 2.33 -5.73 -5.99
N TYR A 26 1.91 -4.61 -5.40
CA TYR A 26 2.57 -4.06 -4.22
C TYR A 26 1.61 -3.48 -3.20
N ILE A 27 2.11 -3.35 -1.99
CA ILE A 27 1.56 -2.47 -0.95
C ILE A 27 2.70 -1.58 -0.42
N GLN A 28 2.45 -0.28 -0.29
CA GLN A 28 3.42 0.67 0.21
C GLN A 28 2.85 1.55 1.30
N VAL A 29 3.72 1.99 2.20
CA VAL A 29 3.42 2.99 3.22
C VAL A 29 4.40 4.15 3.11
N LEU A 30 3.89 5.37 3.24
CA LEU A 30 4.64 6.60 3.43
C LEU A 30 4.21 7.28 4.74
N PHE A 31 5.14 7.58 5.63
CA PHE A 31 4.93 8.43 6.80
C PHE A 31 5.14 9.89 6.43
N ARG A 32 4.04 10.65 6.37
CA ARG A 32 4.02 12.04 5.93
C ARG A 32 4.44 13.00 7.05
N ALA A 33 4.91 14.18 6.64
CA ALA A 33 5.31 15.27 7.54
C ALA A 33 4.19 15.76 8.50
N ASN A 34 2.92 15.52 8.17
CA ASN A 34 1.77 15.84 9.02
C ASN A 34 1.45 14.73 10.05
N ASN A 35 2.37 13.81 10.30
CA ASN A 35 2.21 12.65 11.19
C ASN A 35 1.05 11.72 10.81
N THR A 36 0.81 11.55 9.51
CA THR A 36 -0.13 10.56 8.97
C THR A 36 0.61 9.50 8.16
N TYR A 37 0.05 8.30 8.12
CA TYR A 37 0.45 7.26 7.21
C TYR A 37 -0.43 7.30 5.97
N GLN A 38 0.18 7.39 4.80
CA GLN A 38 -0.44 7.08 3.52
C GLN A 38 -0.13 5.64 3.20
N LEU A 39 -1.18 4.84 2.99
CA LEU A 39 -1.07 3.45 2.58
C LEU A 39 -1.63 3.35 1.16
N GLU A 40 -0.91 2.67 0.28
CA GLU A 40 -1.33 2.43 -1.09
C GLU A 40 -1.09 0.98 -1.47
N TYR A 41 -1.85 0.50 -2.45
CA TYR A 41 -1.56 -0.76 -3.10
C TYR A 41 -1.90 -0.69 -4.59
N ARG A 42 -1.28 -1.58 -5.37
CA ARG A 42 -1.63 -1.83 -6.76
C ARG A 42 -1.99 -3.29 -6.97
N ASP A 43 -3.10 -3.52 -7.66
CA ASP A 43 -3.66 -4.84 -7.98
C ASP A 43 -3.35 -5.20 -9.44
N GLY A 44 -2.06 -5.35 -9.74
CA GLY A 44 -1.54 -5.78 -11.04
C GLY A 44 -1.45 -4.70 -12.11
N VAL A 45 -2.42 -3.80 -12.22
CA VAL A 45 -2.46 -2.78 -13.29
C VAL A 45 -2.54 -1.35 -12.76
N PRO A 46 -2.05 -0.34 -13.52
CA PRO A 46 -2.08 1.06 -13.07
C PRO A 46 -3.47 1.60 -12.71
N ALA A 47 -4.53 1.15 -13.41
CA ALA A 47 -5.91 1.54 -13.14
C ALA A 47 -6.43 1.01 -11.78
N GLU A 48 -5.85 -0.09 -11.29
CA GLU A 48 -6.18 -0.72 -10.01
C GLU A 48 -5.20 -0.27 -8.93
N HIS A 49 -5.07 1.04 -8.76
CA HIS A 49 -4.21 1.67 -7.75
C HIS A 49 -5.07 2.42 -6.75
N TYR A 50 -4.92 2.07 -5.47
CA TYR A 50 -5.75 2.57 -4.39
C TYR A 50 -4.90 3.20 -3.29
N GLN A 51 -5.45 4.23 -2.66
CA GLN A 51 -4.82 4.98 -1.58
C GLN A 51 -5.78 5.19 -0.41
N THR A 52 -5.24 5.19 0.81
CA THR A 52 -5.92 5.69 2.00
C THR A 52 -4.94 6.43 2.91
N GLN A 53 -5.47 7.14 3.91
CA GLN A 53 -4.68 7.80 4.94
C GLN A 53 -5.21 7.47 6.34
N THR A 54 -4.30 7.30 7.30
CA THR A 54 -4.65 7.04 8.70
C THR A 54 -3.57 7.58 9.64
N VAL A 55 -3.97 7.85 10.89
CA VAL A 55 -3.02 8.12 11.99
C VAL A 55 -2.65 6.85 12.76
N SER A 56 -3.32 5.73 12.49
CA SER A 56 -3.11 4.47 13.21
C SER A 56 -1.99 3.64 12.59
N GLN A 57 -0.85 3.61 13.27
CA GLN A 57 0.26 2.70 12.92
C GLN A 57 -0.15 1.23 13.02
N GLU A 58 -1.04 0.89 13.95
CA GLU A 58 -1.56 -0.47 14.13
C GLU A 58 -2.33 -0.95 12.91
N LYS A 59 -3.27 -0.15 12.40
CA LYS A 59 -4.01 -0.49 11.19
C LYS A 59 -3.09 -0.68 9.98
N VAL A 60 -2.09 0.18 9.83
CA VAL A 60 -1.06 0.05 8.77
C VAL A 60 -0.31 -1.27 8.89
N ARG A 61 0.16 -1.61 10.11
CA ARG A 61 0.88 -2.85 10.38
C ARG A 61 0.04 -4.07 10.03
N GLU A 62 -1.24 -4.07 10.42
CA GLU A 62 -2.17 -5.17 10.15
C GLU A 62 -2.44 -5.34 8.66
N ALA A 63 -2.67 -4.25 7.93
CA ALA A 63 -2.86 -4.28 6.48
C ALA A 63 -1.63 -4.84 5.75
N LEU A 64 -0.43 -4.39 6.11
CA LEU A 64 0.82 -4.85 5.50
C LEU A 64 1.06 -6.35 5.74
N ILE A 65 0.84 -6.83 6.97
CA ILE A 65 0.97 -8.26 7.30
C ILE A 65 -0.13 -9.07 6.60
N GLY A 66 -1.37 -8.58 6.59
CA GLY A 66 -2.50 -9.24 5.94
C GLY A 66 -2.28 -9.38 4.44
N TRP A 67 -1.82 -8.33 3.76
CA TRP A 67 -1.46 -8.36 2.35
C TRP A 67 -0.32 -9.36 2.07
N ALA A 68 0.76 -9.30 2.86
CA ALA A 68 1.91 -10.19 2.69
C ALA A 68 1.54 -11.68 2.90
N THR A 69 0.55 -11.95 3.76
CA THR A 69 0.07 -13.31 4.05
C THR A 69 -1.15 -13.72 3.22
N GLY A 70 -1.63 -12.88 2.31
CA GLY A 70 -2.75 -13.19 1.41
C GLY A 70 -4.12 -13.26 2.09
N LYS A 71 -4.31 -12.60 3.23
CA LYS A 71 -5.61 -12.58 3.93
C LYS A 71 -6.64 -11.71 3.21
N PRO A 72 -7.84 -12.19 2.89
CA PRO A 72 -8.79 -11.40 2.07
C PRO A 72 -9.30 -10.11 2.75
N ASP A 73 -9.23 -10.02 4.07
CA ASP A 73 -9.76 -8.93 4.90
C ASP A 73 -8.75 -7.79 5.15
N TRP A 74 -7.53 -7.84 4.61
CA TRP A 74 -6.49 -6.84 4.89
C TRP A 74 -6.88 -5.41 4.46
N ARG A 75 -7.85 -5.28 3.55
CA ARG A 75 -8.41 -4.01 3.06
C ARG A 75 -9.45 -3.41 4.01
N GLU A 76 -10.03 -4.21 4.91
CA GLU A 76 -11.11 -3.78 5.79
C GLU A 76 -10.67 -2.71 6.79
N GLY A 77 -11.61 -1.87 7.22
CA GLY A 77 -11.32 -0.81 8.20
C GLY A 77 -10.65 0.45 7.64
N PHE A 78 -10.50 0.53 6.32
CA PHE A 78 -10.09 1.72 5.56
C PHE A 78 -11.17 2.15 4.57
N MET A 79 -11.20 3.44 4.26
CA MET A 79 -11.87 3.97 3.07
C MET A 79 -10.80 4.19 2.01
N TRP A 80 -10.85 3.40 0.94
CA TRP A 80 -9.89 3.46 -0.16
C TRP A 80 -10.42 4.37 -1.26
N SER A 81 -9.57 5.25 -1.75
CA SER A 81 -9.79 6.01 -2.96
C SER A 81 -9.02 5.34 -4.10
N ASN A 82 -9.69 5.05 -5.22
CA ASN A 82 -8.99 4.69 -6.45
C ASN A 82 -8.29 5.95 -6.98
N VAL A 83 -7.01 5.84 -7.28
CA VAL A 83 -6.14 6.88 -7.83
C VAL A 83 -5.53 6.47 -9.18
N GLY A 84 -6.03 5.38 -9.77
CA GLY A 84 -5.47 4.75 -10.96
C GLY A 84 -5.46 5.64 -12.20
N ASP A 85 -6.43 6.55 -12.33
CA ASP A 85 -6.50 7.53 -13.42
C ASP A 85 -5.24 8.42 -13.50
N MET A 86 -4.51 8.61 -12.39
CA MET A 86 -3.26 9.39 -12.37
C MET A 86 -2.06 8.62 -12.94
N PHE A 87 -2.21 7.32 -13.17
CA PHE A 87 -1.13 6.39 -13.55
C PHE A 87 -1.42 5.65 -14.85
N THR A 88 -2.62 5.78 -15.41
CA THR A 88 -2.93 5.33 -16.77
C THR A 88 -2.37 6.34 -17.79
N PRO A 89 -1.65 5.89 -18.84
CA PRO A 89 -1.25 6.77 -19.94
C PRO A 89 -2.47 7.46 -20.57
N GLU A 90 -2.31 8.71 -21.01
CA GLU A 90 -3.30 9.32 -21.92
C GLU A 90 -3.42 8.46 -23.18
N ALA A 91 -4.65 8.16 -23.59
CA ALA A 91 -4.99 7.27 -24.70
C ALA A 91 -4.55 7.81 -26.07
#